data_AF-A0A523I368-F1
#
_entry.id   AF-A0A523I368-F1
#
_cell.length_a   1.000
_cell.length_b   1.000
_cell.length_c   1.000
_cell.angle_alpha   90.00
_cell.angle_beta   90.00
_cell.angle_gamma   90.00
#
_symmetry.space_group_name_H-M   'P 1'
#
loop_
_entity.id
_entity.type
_entity.pdbx_description
1 polymer ?
#
loop_
_entity_poly.entity_id
_entity_poly.type
_entity_poly.pdbx_seq_one_letter_code
_entity_poly.pdbx_strand_id
1 'polypeptide(L)'
;MSTEFSNSISNNPASVRSDYVDLAQKKAINPKFEKLKKAAQSFEAIFITQILSNMRRSINSGLFGKGISSDIYHSMFDENIAEAIASKNGFGLSDIIIKSLYKDSAQEESASGKTLADYWLRPIRRISTQKIDRNWDRSIITKAADKFGVDAKLVEAIIKVESNYNAKAVSKKGAVGLMQLMKSTAEKMGVKNRYNPEQNIFGGVNYLKTQLEHFGGSLELALSAYNAGTAAVEKYNAIPPYKETQDYVKKVLKAYREM
;
A
#
# COMPACT_ATOMS: atom_id res chain seq x y z
N MET A 1 -49.13 -40.58 -11.31
CA MET A 1 -47.79 -40.69 -10.68
C MET A 1 -47.14 -39.33 -10.83
N SER A 2 -47.24 -38.52 -9.78
CA SER A 2 -46.76 -37.13 -9.71
C SER A 2 -45.93 -37.04 -8.45
N THR A 3 -44.69 -36.58 -8.55
CA THR A 3 -43.87 -36.20 -7.39
C THR A 3 -43.06 -34.96 -7.75
N GLU A 4 -43.61 -33.80 -7.37
CA GLU A 4 -42.85 -32.61 -7.03
C GLU A 4 -42.17 -32.86 -5.67
N PHE A 5 -40.88 -32.54 -5.53
CA PHE A 5 -40.23 -32.42 -4.24
C PHE A 5 -39.80 -30.97 -4.07
N SER A 6 -40.66 -30.21 -3.39
CA SER A 6 -40.37 -28.90 -2.85
C SER A 6 -39.67 -29.09 -1.50
N ASN A 7 -38.48 -28.52 -1.31
CA ASN A 7 -37.87 -28.41 0.02
C ASN A 7 -37.55 -26.94 0.29
N SER A 8 -38.44 -26.34 1.07
CA SER A 8 -38.38 -25.00 1.65
C SER A 8 -37.30 -24.92 2.73
N ILE A 9 -36.31 -24.05 2.57
CA ILE A 9 -35.46 -23.64 3.69
C ILE A 9 -36.27 -22.66 4.56
N SER A 10 -36.58 -23.12 5.77
CA SER A 10 -37.22 -22.38 6.85
C SER A 10 -36.34 -21.21 7.31
N ASN A 11 -36.80 -19.98 7.09
CA ASN A 11 -36.21 -18.76 7.65
C ASN A 11 -36.69 -18.53 9.10
N ASN A 12 -36.19 -19.35 10.03
CA ASN A 12 -36.39 -19.10 11.47
C ASN A 12 -35.11 -18.47 12.08
N PRO A 13 -35.13 -17.19 12.51
CA PRO A 13 -33.96 -16.51 13.07
C PRO A 13 -33.48 -17.03 14.43
N ALA A 14 -34.19 -17.99 15.05
CA ALA A 14 -33.78 -18.61 16.31
C ALA A 14 -32.71 -19.70 16.17
N SER A 15 -32.61 -20.39 15.02
CA SER A 15 -31.60 -21.46 14.82
C SER A 15 -30.19 -20.92 14.54
N VAL A 16 -30.09 -19.76 13.88
CA VAL A 16 -28.80 -19.08 13.61
C VAL A 16 -28.13 -18.60 14.90
N ARG A 17 -28.89 -18.38 15.97
CA ARG A 17 -28.36 -17.88 17.25
C ARG A 17 -27.60 -18.95 18.05
N SER A 18 -27.83 -20.24 17.79
CA SER A 18 -27.12 -21.36 18.43
C SER A 18 -25.68 -21.49 17.93
N ASP A 19 -25.45 -21.26 16.64
CA ASP A 19 -24.12 -21.39 16.01
C ASP A 19 -23.14 -20.28 16.44
N TYR A 20 -23.67 -19.12 16.87
CA TYR A 20 -22.85 -18.02 17.37
C TYR A 20 -22.43 -18.17 18.85
N VAL A 21 -23.15 -18.98 19.63
CA VAL A 21 -22.80 -19.22 21.04
C VAL A 21 -21.66 -20.25 21.16
N ASP A 22 -21.53 -21.17 20.20
CA ASP A 22 -20.45 -22.16 20.16
C ASP A 22 -19.10 -21.56 19.71
N LEU A 23 -19.13 -20.55 18.84
CA LEU A 23 -17.93 -19.77 18.47
C LEU A 23 -17.39 -18.90 19.62
N ALA A 24 -18.26 -18.53 20.57
CA ALA A 24 -17.86 -17.84 21.79
C ALA A 24 -17.24 -18.78 22.84
N GLN A 25 -17.43 -20.09 22.73
CA GLN A 25 -16.74 -21.11 23.55
C GLN A 25 -15.40 -21.56 22.97
N LYS A 26 -15.15 -21.39 21.66
CA LYS A 26 -13.79 -21.45 21.06
C LYS A 26 -12.88 -20.27 21.42
N LYS A 27 -13.34 -19.40 22.32
CA LYS A 27 -12.55 -18.38 23.02
C LYS A 27 -11.76 -19.00 24.19
N ALA A 28 -11.07 -20.09 23.92
CA ALA A 28 -9.91 -20.54 24.67
C ALA A 28 -8.75 -20.64 23.67
N ILE A 29 -8.31 -19.47 23.20
CA ILE A 29 -7.08 -19.32 22.42
C ILE A 29 -5.99 -20.03 23.21
N ASN A 30 -5.44 -21.12 22.67
CA ASN A 30 -4.46 -21.96 23.36
C ASN A 30 -3.38 -21.06 23.99
N PRO A 31 -3.33 -20.93 25.33
CA PRO A 31 -2.46 -19.94 25.98
C PRO A 31 -0.97 -20.22 25.71
N LYS A 32 -0.63 -21.46 25.36
CA LYS A 32 0.71 -21.85 24.90
C LYS A 32 1.02 -21.28 23.51
N PHE A 33 0.06 -21.25 22.60
CA PHE A 33 0.21 -20.66 21.26
C PHE A 33 0.42 -19.15 21.34
N GLU A 34 -0.35 -18.42 22.14
CA GLU A 34 -0.18 -16.97 22.28
C GLU A 34 1.13 -16.61 22.98
N LYS A 35 1.57 -17.39 23.97
CA LYS A 35 2.90 -17.22 24.58
C LYS A 35 4.01 -17.47 23.56
N LEU A 36 3.91 -18.54 22.76
CA LEU A 36 4.88 -18.84 21.70
C LEU A 36 4.92 -17.75 20.63
N LYS A 37 3.75 -17.25 20.22
CA LYS A 37 3.64 -16.17 19.24
C LYS A 37 4.30 -14.88 19.73
N LYS A 38 4.02 -14.47 20.97
CA LYS A 38 4.68 -13.31 21.59
C LYS A 38 6.20 -13.51 21.68
N ALA A 39 6.67 -14.67 22.11
CA ALA A 39 8.09 -14.97 22.18
C ALA A 39 8.78 -14.92 20.80
N ALA A 40 8.15 -15.47 19.77
CA ALA A 40 8.65 -15.45 18.41
C ALA A 40 8.69 -14.02 17.82
N GLN A 41 7.70 -13.19 18.13
CA GLN A 41 7.68 -11.77 17.75
C GLN A 41 8.78 -10.97 18.48
N SER A 42 9.00 -11.21 19.76
CA SER A 42 10.11 -10.59 20.52
C SER A 42 11.47 -10.98 19.95
N PHE A 43 11.65 -12.24 19.55
CA PHE A 43 12.88 -12.69 18.88
C PHE A 43 13.12 -11.95 17.56
N GLU A 44 12.09 -11.84 16.73
CA GLU A 44 12.18 -11.10 15.46
C GLU A 44 12.50 -9.62 15.71
N ALA A 45 11.91 -8.99 16.72
CA ALA A 45 12.24 -7.61 17.08
C ALA A 45 13.71 -7.46 17.49
N ILE A 46 14.26 -8.35 18.34
CA ILE A 46 15.67 -8.32 18.74
C ILE A 46 16.60 -8.41 17.53
N PHE A 47 16.29 -9.30 16.59
CA PHE A 47 17.07 -9.47 15.37
C PHE A 47 17.03 -8.21 14.48
N ILE A 48 15.86 -7.59 14.34
CA ILE A 48 15.69 -6.34 13.59
C ILE A 48 16.47 -5.20 14.24
N THR A 49 16.39 -5.06 15.57
CA THR A 49 17.16 -4.07 16.33
C THR A 49 18.67 -4.24 16.08
N GLN A 50 19.18 -5.48 16.04
CA GLN A 50 20.59 -5.73 15.79
C GLN A 50 21.02 -5.34 14.37
N ILE A 51 20.17 -5.60 13.37
CA ILE A 51 20.42 -5.15 11.98
C ILE A 51 20.43 -3.62 11.91
N LEU A 52 19.41 -2.96 12.45
CA LEU A 52 19.30 -1.49 12.43
C LEU A 52 20.49 -0.82 13.13
N SER A 53 20.88 -1.33 14.30
CA SER A 53 22.03 -0.85 15.06
C SER A 53 23.33 -0.99 14.30
N ASN A 54 23.58 -2.15 13.66
CA ASN A 54 24.77 -2.38 12.85
C ASN A 54 24.79 -1.49 11.60
N MET A 55 23.65 -1.33 10.93
CA MET A 55 23.51 -0.44 9.78
C MET A 55 23.83 1.01 10.17
N ARG A 56 23.24 1.54 11.24
CA ARG A 56 23.52 2.90 11.73
C ARG A 56 24.99 3.11 12.06
N ARG A 57 25.62 2.16 12.76
CA ARG A 57 27.04 2.23 13.12
C ARG A 57 27.95 2.25 11.88
N SER A 58 27.56 1.53 10.82
CA SER A 58 28.33 1.48 9.57
C SER A 58 28.28 2.77 8.73
N ILE A 59 27.17 3.53 8.81
CA ILE A 59 26.98 4.75 8.00
C ILE A 59 27.46 6.04 8.67
N ASN A 60 27.91 5.99 9.93
CA ASN A 60 28.36 7.13 10.76
C ASN A 60 27.44 8.38 10.66
N SER A 61 26.16 8.16 10.36
CA SER A 61 25.16 9.19 10.12
C SER A 61 23.99 8.96 11.08
N GLY A 62 24.02 9.65 12.22
CA GLY A 62 22.92 9.68 13.16
C GLY A 62 21.92 10.79 12.84
N LEU A 63 20.63 10.49 12.96
CA LEU A 63 19.53 11.48 13.06
C LEU A 63 19.67 12.42 14.27
N PHE A 64 20.41 11.97 15.29
CA PHE A 64 20.72 12.70 16.52
C PHE A 64 22.26 12.77 16.62
N GLY A 65 22.79 13.90 17.11
CA GLY A 65 24.22 14.27 17.07
C GLY A 65 25.18 13.31 17.81
N LYS A 66 26.45 13.70 18.04
CA LYS A 66 27.43 12.83 18.72
C LYS A 66 27.34 12.98 20.25
N GLY A 67 27.16 11.88 20.98
CA GLY A 67 27.23 11.84 22.45
C GLY A 67 26.45 10.66 23.07
N ILE A 68 26.74 10.34 24.33
CA ILE A 68 26.15 9.21 25.09
C ILE A 68 24.61 9.28 25.10
N SER A 69 24.05 10.50 25.21
CA SER A 69 22.60 10.71 25.15
C SER A 69 22.01 10.36 23.78
N SER A 70 22.75 10.59 22.69
CA SER A 70 22.30 10.25 21.34
C SER A 70 22.22 8.75 21.13
N ASP A 71 23.16 7.97 21.67
CA ASP A 71 23.16 6.52 21.53
C ASP A 71 21.95 5.88 22.21
N ILE A 72 21.50 6.45 23.34
CA ILE A 72 20.29 6.04 24.06
C ILE A 72 19.03 6.31 23.23
N TYR A 73 18.90 7.51 22.64
CA TYR A 73 17.75 7.82 21.78
C TYR A 73 17.71 6.95 20.52
N HIS A 74 18.89 6.68 19.96
CA HIS A 74 19.05 5.80 18.81
C HIS A 74 18.64 4.36 19.13
N SER A 75 19.03 3.82 20.29
CA SER A 75 18.61 2.47 20.70
C SER A 75 17.11 2.40 20.96
N MET A 76 16.53 3.42 21.63
CA MET A 76 15.09 3.48 21.86
C MET A 76 14.31 3.59 20.55
N PHE A 77 14.82 4.35 19.58
CA PHE A 77 14.20 4.49 18.26
C PHE A 77 14.25 3.18 17.46
N ASP A 78 15.39 2.49 17.44
CA ASP A 78 15.51 1.18 16.80
C ASP A 78 14.57 0.16 17.41
N GLU A 79 14.47 0.14 18.74
CA GLU A 79 13.59 -0.78 19.48
C GLU A 79 12.12 -0.55 19.15
N ASN A 80 11.67 0.71 19.17
CA ASN A 80 10.29 1.07 18.82
C ASN A 80 9.96 0.74 17.35
N ILE A 81 10.91 0.95 16.43
CA ILE A 81 10.74 0.58 15.02
C ILE A 81 10.71 -0.93 14.86
N ALA A 82 11.63 -1.65 15.51
CA ALA A 82 11.71 -3.09 15.44
C ALA A 82 10.44 -3.76 15.98
N GLU A 83 9.89 -3.26 17.09
CA GLU A 83 8.62 -3.73 17.64
C GLU A 83 7.43 -3.43 16.71
N ALA A 84 7.39 -2.22 16.13
CA ALA A 84 6.36 -1.86 15.15
C ALA A 84 6.43 -2.73 13.88
N ILE A 85 7.62 -3.08 13.41
CA ILE A 85 7.84 -3.96 12.26
C ILE A 85 7.46 -5.40 12.61
N ALA A 86 7.95 -5.93 13.73
CA ALA A 86 7.67 -7.30 14.16
C ALA A 86 6.18 -7.54 14.45
N SER A 87 5.45 -6.52 14.92
CA SER A 87 4.03 -6.63 15.27
C SER A 87 3.06 -6.46 14.08
N LYS A 88 3.42 -5.73 13.01
CA LYS A 88 2.52 -5.37 11.89
C LYS A 88 3.02 -5.87 10.51
N ASN A 89 3.42 -7.14 10.43
CA ASN A 89 4.04 -7.83 9.29
C ASN A 89 5.57 -7.67 9.24
N GLY A 90 6.27 -8.39 10.10
CA GLY A 90 7.73 -8.51 10.10
C GLY A 90 8.30 -9.20 8.85
N PHE A 91 9.55 -9.64 8.94
CA PHE A 91 10.21 -10.42 7.88
C PHE A 91 9.68 -11.85 7.76
N GLY A 92 8.81 -12.27 8.68
CA GLY A 92 8.18 -13.59 8.70
C GLY A 92 8.99 -14.63 9.47
N LEU A 93 10.02 -14.21 10.21
CA LEU A 93 10.81 -15.12 11.03
C LEU A 93 10.00 -15.66 12.21
N SER A 94 9.17 -14.81 12.82
CA SER A 94 8.25 -15.23 13.88
C SER A 94 7.29 -16.33 13.41
N ASP A 95 6.75 -16.21 12.19
CA ASP A 95 5.87 -17.22 11.59
C ASP A 95 6.59 -18.56 11.34
N ILE A 96 7.85 -18.53 10.93
CA ILE A 96 8.67 -19.73 10.74
C ILE A 96 8.92 -20.42 12.07
N ILE A 97 9.27 -19.67 13.12
CA ILE A 97 9.52 -20.19 14.46
C ILE A 97 8.24 -20.81 15.04
N ILE A 98 7.11 -20.10 14.93
CA ILE A 98 5.79 -20.61 15.35
C ILE A 98 5.49 -21.90 14.59
N LYS A 99 5.68 -21.93 13.27
CA LYS A 99 5.40 -23.13 12.48
C LYS A 99 6.32 -24.30 12.84
N SER A 100 7.60 -24.05 13.10
CA SER A 100 8.54 -25.11 13.51
C SER A 100 8.21 -25.65 14.89
N LEU A 101 8.03 -24.78 15.88
CA LEU A 101 7.86 -25.15 17.28
C LEU A 101 6.44 -25.57 17.64
N TYR A 102 5.44 -25.09 16.89
CA TYR A 102 4.03 -25.45 17.11
C TYR A 102 3.62 -26.69 16.33
N LYS A 103 4.16 -26.92 15.12
CA LYS A 103 3.81 -28.10 14.31
C LYS A 103 4.37 -29.41 14.90
N ASP A 104 5.46 -29.36 15.65
CA ASP A 104 5.93 -30.50 16.47
C ASP A 104 4.97 -30.84 17.62
N SER A 105 4.07 -29.94 18.00
CA SER A 105 3.05 -30.18 19.03
C SER A 105 1.66 -30.55 18.50
N ALA A 106 1.47 -30.57 17.17
CA ALA A 106 0.16 -30.68 16.53
C ALA A 106 0.15 -31.64 15.33
N GLN A 107 0.93 -32.73 15.39
CA GLN A 107 0.67 -33.89 14.54
C GLN A 107 -0.43 -34.76 15.15
N GLU A 108 -1.67 -34.44 14.84
CA GLU A 108 -2.78 -35.37 14.59
C GLU A 108 -3.98 -34.54 14.15
N GLU A 109 -4.06 -34.25 12.84
CA GLU A 109 -5.30 -34.25 12.03
C GLU A 109 -5.05 -33.67 10.63
N SER A 110 -4.94 -34.60 9.69
CA SER A 110 -5.39 -34.57 8.29
C SER A 110 -5.13 -33.33 7.40
N ALA A 111 -4.08 -33.46 6.58
CA ALA A 111 -4.03 -33.19 5.15
C ALA A 111 -4.81 -32.00 4.53
N SER A 112 -4.10 -30.91 4.25
CA SER A 112 -4.01 -30.41 2.87
C SER A 112 -2.58 -29.94 2.59
N GLY A 113 -1.95 -30.55 1.59
CA GLY A 113 -0.50 -30.57 1.40
C GLY A 113 0.10 -29.20 1.11
N LYS A 114 0.94 -28.72 2.04
CA LYS A 114 2.06 -27.81 1.76
C LYS A 114 3.27 -28.20 2.61
N THR A 115 4.35 -28.54 1.93
CA THR A 115 5.63 -28.98 2.49
C THR A 115 6.43 -27.80 3.06
N LEU A 116 7.54 -28.07 3.76
CA LEU A 116 8.48 -27.02 4.15
C LEU A 116 9.10 -26.34 2.91
N ALA A 117 9.32 -27.09 1.82
CA ALA A 117 9.79 -26.55 0.55
C ALA A 117 8.82 -25.53 -0.07
N ASP A 118 7.50 -25.71 0.07
CA ASP A 118 6.50 -24.74 -0.43
C ASP A 118 6.55 -23.37 0.28
N TYR A 119 7.20 -23.32 1.45
CA TYR A 119 7.41 -22.08 2.21
C TYR A 119 8.82 -21.52 2.00
N TRP A 120 9.84 -22.37 1.86
CA TRP A 120 11.20 -21.95 1.48
C TRP A 120 11.30 -21.46 0.03
N LEU A 121 10.45 -21.99 -0.86
CA LEU A 121 10.31 -21.55 -2.25
C LEU A 121 9.29 -20.42 -2.43
N ARG A 122 8.71 -19.88 -1.34
CA ARG A 122 8.10 -18.56 -1.44
C ARG A 122 9.23 -17.57 -1.68
N PRO A 123 9.26 -16.87 -2.82
CA PRO A 123 10.31 -15.90 -3.07
C PRO A 123 10.32 -14.93 -1.88
N ILE A 124 11.51 -14.72 -1.31
CA ILE A 124 11.79 -13.66 -0.34
C ILE A 124 10.99 -12.45 -0.80
N ARG A 125 10.02 -11.99 0.01
CA ARG A 125 9.20 -10.85 -0.34
C ARG A 125 10.14 -9.65 -0.27
N ARG A 126 10.82 -9.41 -1.40
CA ARG A 126 11.62 -8.25 -1.75
C ARG A 126 10.96 -7.05 -1.09
N ILE A 127 11.69 -6.31 -0.25
CA ILE A 127 11.31 -4.99 0.30
C ILE A 127 10.40 -4.36 -0.74
N SER A 128 9.11 -4.19 -0.40
CA SER A 128 8.01 -4.22 -1.38
C SER A 128 8.36 -3.52 -2.69
N THR A 129 8.81 -4.28 -3.69
CA THR A 129 8.47 -3.94 -5.07
C THR A 129 6.99 -4.23 -5.12
N GLN A 130 6.20 -3.20 -4.81
CA GLN A 130 4.75 -3.16 -4.97
C GLN A 130 4.43 -3.99 -6.20
N LYS A 131 3.76 -5.14 -6.00
CA LYS A 131 3.36 -6.00 -7.10
C LYS A 131 2.51 -5.11 -7.99
N ILE A 132 3.07 -4.63 -9.11
CA ILE A 132 2.38 -3.73 -10.01
C ILE A 132 1.11 -4.47 -10.40
N ASP A 133 -0.04 -3.98 -9.95
CA ASP A 133 -1.34 -4.56 -10.27
C ASP A 133 -1.61 -4.20 -11.74
N ARG A 134 -1.05 -5.00 -12.65
CA ARG A 134 -1.16 -4.86 -14.11
C ARG A 134 -2.48 -5.43 -14.65
N ASN A 135 -3.50 -5.64 -13.82
CA ASN A 135 -4.82 -6.09 -14.27
C ASN A 135 -5.62 -4.96 -14.96
N TRP A 136 -4.95 -4.14 -15.75
CA TRP A 136 -5.54 -3.09 -16.57
C TRP A 136 -4.71 -2.89 -17.83
N ASP A 137 -5.38 -2.54 -18.92
CA ASP A 137 -4.77 -2.38 -20.23
C ASP A 137 -4.03 -1.03 -20.35
N ARG A 138 -2.72 -1.08 -20.60
CA ARG A 138 -1.91 0.14 -20.78
C ARG A 138 -2.34 0.99 -21.98
N SER A 139 -3.04 0.41 -22.98
CA SER A 139 -3.55 1.17 -24.13
C SER A 139 -4.50 2.31 -23.73
N ILE A 140 -5.07 2.24 -22.53
CA ILE A 140 -5.90 3.29 -21.93
C ILE A 140 -5.10 4.62 -21.83
N ILE A 141 -3.79 4.58 -21.57
CA ILE A 141 -2.95 5.78 -21.50
C ILE A 141 -3.00 6.52 -22.84
N THR A 142 -2.70 5.81 -23.94
CA THR A 142 -2.69 6.39 -25.29
C THR A 142 -4.08 6.92 -25.68
N LYS A 143 -5.15 6.16 -25.41
CA LYS A 143 -6.52 6.60 -25.70
C LYS A 143 -6.90 7.89 -24.96
N ALA A 144 -6.52 8.02 -23.69
CA ALA A 144 -6.80 9.23 -22.92
C ALA A 144 -5.93 10.40 -23.39
N ALA A 145 -4.64 10.15 -23.62
CA ALA A 145 -3.68 11.12 -24.15
C ALA A 145 -4.17 11.73 -25.48
N ASP A 146 -4.56 10.89 -26.44
CA ASP A 146 -5.08 11.30 -27.73
C ASP A 146 -6.38 12.12 -27.60
N LYS A 147 -7.31 11.66 -26.74
CA LYS A 147 -8.59 12.35 -26.54
C LYS A 147 -8.45 13.78 -26.02
N PHE A 148 -7.49 14.02 -25.13
CA PHE A 148 -7.32 15.32 -24.48
C PHE A 148 -6.15 16.14 -25.04
N GLY A 149 -5.42 15.62 -26.04
CA GLY A 149 -4.29 16.29 -26.67
C GLY A 149 -3.11 16.50 -25.70
N VAL A 150 -2.77 15.47 -24.93
CA VAL A 150 -1.64 15.47 -23.99
C VAL A 150 -0.64 14.38 -24.41
N ASP A 151 0.66 14.59 -24.21
CA ASP A 151 1.67 13.57 -24.50
C ASP A 151 1.47 12.31 -23.63
N ALA A 152 1.36 11.14 -24.25
CA ALA A 152 1.20 9.86 -23.56
C ALA A 152 2.34 9.54 -22.59
N LYS A 153 3.59 9.93 -22.90
CA LYS A 153 4.74 9.77 -22.00
C LYS A 153 4.59 10.64 -20.75
N LEU A 154 4.02 11.84 -20.87
CA LEU A 154 3.74 12.67 -19.70
C LEU A 154 2.68 12.02 -18.80
N VAL A 155 1.63 11.46 -19.39
CA VAL A 155 0.60 10.71 -18.65
C VAL A 155 1.22 9.50 -17.93
N GLU A 156 2.05 8.72 -18.62
CA GLU A 156 2.73 7.57 -18.04
C GLU A 156 3.69 8.00 -16.90
N ALA A 157 4.40 9.12 -17.05
CA ALA A 157 5.28 9.67 -16.02
C ALA A 157 4.52 10.06 -14.74
N ILE A 158 3.34 10.68 -14.88
CA ILE A 158 2.48 11.00 -13.74
C ILE A 158 1.99 9.72 -13.05
N ILE A 159 1.50 8.73 -13.80
CA ILE A 159 1.06 7.45 -13.23
C ILE A 159 2.17 6.76 -12.45
N LYS A 160 3.41 6.79 -12.99
CA LYS A 160 4.59 6.23 -12.32
C LYS A 160 4.86 6.92 -10.98
N VAL A 161 4.78 8.25 -10.92
CA VAL A 161 5.06 9.02 -9.69
C VAL A 161 3.92 8.91 -8.67
N GLU A 162 2.67 8.92 -9.13
CA GLU A 162 1.48 8.94 -8.26
C GLU A 162 1.22 7.60 -7.58
N SER A 163 1.30 6.51 -8.34
CA SER A 163 0.86 5.19 -7.88
C SER A 163 1.86 4.08 -8.13
N ASN A 164 2.94 4.37 -8.87
CA ASN A 164 3.82 3.35 -9.42
C ASN A 164 3.02 2.23 -10.12
N TYR A 165 2.05 2.65 -10.95
CA TYR A 165 1.15 1.79 -11.72
C TYR A 165 0.21 0.90 -10.88
N ASN A 166 -0.02 1.24 -9.61
CA ASN A 166 -0.96 0.53 -8.75
C ASN A 166 -2.38 1.10 -8.88
N ALA A 167 -3.24 0.42 -9.63
CA ALA A 167 -4.64 0.85 -9.83
C ALA A 167 -5.50 0.86 -8.55
N LYS A 168 -5.04 0.20 -7.49
CA LYS A 168 -5.72 0.17 -6.17
C LYS A 168 -5.04 1.08 -5.15
N ALA A 169 -4.10 1.94 -5.56
CA ALA A 169 -3.43 2.86 -4.65
C ALA A 169 -4.42 3.80 -3.97
N VAL A 170 -4.29 3.98 -2.65
CA VAL A 170 -5.05 4.93 -1.87
C VAL A 170 -4.08 5.72 -0.98
N SER A 171 -4.05 7.04 -1.11
CA SER A 171 -3.21 7.89 -0.26
C SER A 171 -3.86 8.12 1.11
N LYS A 172 -3.06 8.57 2.08
CA LYS A 172 -3.56 9.00 3.40
C LYS A 172 -4.60 10.13 3.31
N LYS A 173 -4.49 10.98 2.27
CA LYS A 173 -5.40 12.11 2.00
C LYS A 173 -6.67 11.67 1.24
N GLY A 174 -6.77 10.38 0.85
CA GLY A 174 -7.92 9.82 0.17
C GLY A 174 -7.89 9.93 -1.36
N ALA A 175 -6.73 10.20 -1.95
CA ALA A 175 -6.51 10.12 -3.39
C ALA A 175 -6.51 8.65 -3.84
N VAL A 176 -7.07 8.34 -5.02
CA VAL A 176 -7.32 6.95 -5.44
C VAL A 176 -6.83 6.68 -6.86
N GLY A 177 -6.28 5.49 -7.08
CA GLY A 177 -6.02 4.92 -8.39
C GLY A 177 -4.71 5.36 -9.04
N LEU A 178 -4.59 5.11 -10.34
CA LEU A 178 -3.37 5.26 -11.13
C LEU A 178 -2.85 6.70 -11.16
N MET A 179 -3.75 7.67 -11.28
CA MET A 179 -3.46 9.10 -11.32
C MET A 179 -3.86 9.83 -10.03
N GLN A 180 -4.08 9.08 -8.94
CA GLN A 180 -4.35 9.58 -7.58
C GLN A 180 -5.38 10.73 -7.54
N LEU A 181 -6.57 10.50 -8.10
CA LEU A 181 -7.65 11.49 -8.08
C LEU A 181 -8.23 11.64 -6.67
N MET A 182 -8.32 12.88 -6.18
CA MET A 182 -9.18 13.24 -5.04
C MET A 182 -10.66 13.12 -5.42
N LYS A 183 -11.53 12.90 -4.43
CA LYS A 183 -12.98 12.72 -4.66
C LYS A 183 -13.59 13.90 -5.41
N SER A 184 -13.33 15.12 -4.94
CA SER A 184 -13.84 16.36 -5.56
C SER A 184 -13.36 16.56 -6.99
N THR A 185 -12.09 16.24 -7.28
CA THR A 185 -11.53 16.29 -8.64
C THR A 185 -12.22 15.27 -9.54
N ALA A 186 -12.38 14.02 -9.07
CA ALA A 186 -13.05 12.97 -9.82
C ALA A 186 -14.50 13.35 -10.17
N GLU A 187 -15.24 13.92 -9.23
CA GLU A 187 -16.61 14.41 -9.46
C GLU A 187 -16.65 15.49 -10.56
N LYS A 188 -15.77 16.49 -10.48
CA LYS A 188 -15.66 17.54 -11.52
C LYS A 188 -15.31 16.97 -12.90
N MET A 189 -14.53 15.90 -12.95
CA MET A 189 -14.09 15.26 -14.20
C MET A 189 -15.04 14.16 -14.70
N GLY A 190 -16.20 13.96 -14.05
CA GLY A 190 -17.20 12.97 -14.46
C GLY A 190 -16.84 11.51 -14.16
N VAL A 191 -15.89 11.28 -13.25
CA VAL A 191 -15.45 9.93 -12.85
C VAL A 191 -16.41 9.35 -11.82
N LYS A 192 -17.09 8.26 -12.18
CA LYS A 192 -18.06 7.57 -11.30
C LYS A 192 -17.37 6.61 -10.34
N ASN A 193 -16.34 5.90 -10.81
CA ASN A 193 -15.57 4.96 -10.00
C ASN A 193 -14.06 5.22 -10.14
N ARG A 194 -13.46 5.82 -9.10
CA ARG A 194 -12.01 6.11 -9.07
C ARG A 194 -11.12 4.86 -9.05
N TYR A 195 -11.64 3.68 -8.68
CA TYR A 195 -10.91 2.41 -8.73
C TYR A 195 -10.95 1.75 -10.11
N ASN A 196 -11.82 2.21 -11.01
CA ASN A 196 -11.81 1.75 -12.38
C ASN A 196 -10.62 2.42 -13.12
N PRO A 197 -9.65 1.65 -13.64
CA PRO A 197 -8.43 2.20 -14.26
C PRO A 197 -8.71 3.17 -15.42
N GLU A 198 -9.67 2.83 -16.28
CA GLU A 198 -10.04 3.65 -17.43
C GLU A 198 -10.62 4.99 -16.99
N GLN A 199 -11.63 4.98 -16.13
CA GLN A 199 -12.21 6.23 -15.62
C GLN A 199 -11.18 7.07 -14.84
N ASN A 200 -10.29 6.42 -14.08
CA ASN A 200 -9.26 7.12 -13.32
C ASN A 200 -8.25 7.83 -14.25
N ILE A 201 -7.76 7.14 -15.27
CA ILE A 201 -6.83 7.73 -16.24
C ILE A 201 -7.51 8.84 -17.04
N PHE A 202 -8.70 8.59 -17.60
CA PHE A 202 -9.41 9.62 -18.37
C PHE A 202 -9.72 10.87 -17.53
N GLY A 203 -10.13 10.69 -16.26
CA GLY A 203 -10.34 11.81 -15.35
C GLY A 203 -9.05 12.56 -14.99
N GLY A 204 -7.95 11.84 -14.75
CA GLY A 204 -6.65 12.44 -14.47
C GLY A 204 -6.08 13.22 -15.66
N VAL A 205 -6.15 12.66 -16.87
CA VAL A 205 -5.69 13.37 -18.08
C VAL A 205 -6.56 14.58 -18.38
N ASN A 206 -7.88 14.49 -18.21
CA ASN A 206 -8.77 15.65 -18.34
C ASN A 206 -8.39 16.77 -17.36
N TYR A 207 -8.18 16.41 -16.08
CA TYR A 207 -7.77 17.39 -15.07
C TYR A 207 -6.41 18.03 -15.40
N LEU A 208 -5.44 17.23 -15.85
CA LEU A 208 -4.13 17.72 -16.30
C LEU A 208 -4.26 18.69 -17.48
N LYS A 209 -5.10 18.37 -18.48
CA LYS A 209 -5.39 19.24 -19.62
C LYS A 209 -5.98 20.58 -19.16
N THR A 210 -6.95 20.56 -18.22
CA THR A 210 -7.49 21.79 -17.63
C THR A 210 -6.39 22.62 -16.96
N GLN A 211 -5.45 22.01 -16.23
CA GLN A 211 -4.34 22.76 -15.61
C GLN A 211 -3.37 23.32 -16.65
N LEU A 212 -3.06 22.57 -17.72
CA LEU A 212 -2.21 23.06 -18.81
C LEU A 212 -2.84 24.28 -19.47
N GLU A 213 -4.15 24.27 -19.73
CA GLU A 213 -4.86 25.42 -20.30
C GLU A 213 -4.88 26.61 -19.35
N HIS A 214 -5.18 26.37 -18.07
CA HIS A 214 -5.24 27.41 -17.04
C HIS A 214 -3.91 28.15 -16.86
N PHE A 215 -2.79 27.44 -16.95
CA PHE A 215 -1.44 28.01 -16.81
C PHE A 215 -0.72 28.23 -18.14
N GLY A 216 -1.47 28.44 -19.24
CA GLY A 216 -0.92 28.88 -20.53
C GLY A 216 0.10 27.91 -21.15
N GLY A 217 -0.05 26.62 -20.91
CA GLY A 217 0.85 25.56 -21.38
C GLY A 217 2.09 25.35 -20.52
N SER A 218 2.26 26.08 -19.41
CA SER A 218 3.38 25.87 -18.50
C SER A 218 3.27 24.52 -17.79
N LEU A 219 4.11 23.57 -18.21
CA LEU A 219 4.10 22.22 -17.67
C LEU A 219 4.41 22.20 -16.16
N GLU A 220 5.35 23.02 -15.69
CA GLU A 220 5.74 23.10 -14.28
C GLU A 220 4.59 23.60 -13.39
N LEU A 221 3.87 24.64 -13.84
CA LEU A 221 2.73 25.18 -13.10
C LEU A 221 1.53 24.23 -13.14
N ALA A 222 1.28 23.60 -14.29
CA ALA A 222 0.22 22.60 -14.41
C ALA A 222 0.45 21.39 -13.50
N LEU A 223 1.68 20.85 -13.45
CA LEU A 223 2.04 19.77 -12.53
C LEU A 223 1.97 20.21 -11.05
N SER A 224 2.36 21.45 -10.77
CA SER A 224 2.22 22.02 -9.42
C SER A 224 0.76 22.08 -8.99
N ALA A 225 -0.13 22.52 -9.87
CA ALA A 225 -1.56 22.61 -9.60
C ALA A 225 -2.24 21.24 -9.57
N TYR A 226 -1.73 20.27 -10.34
CA TYR A 226 -2.19 18.89 -10.27
C TYR A 226 -1.98 18.32 -8.85
N ASN A 227 -0.82 18.59 -8.24
CA ASN A 227 -0.44 18.10 -6.90
C ASN A 227 -0.99 18.94 -5.73
N ALA A 228 -0.84 20.26 -5.81
CA ALA A 228 -1.16 21.19 -4.71
C ALA A 228 -2.54 21.86 -4.83
N GLY A 229 -3.18 21.73 -5.99
CA GLY A 229 -4.40 22.45 -6.35
C GLY A 229 -4.13 23.79 -7.04
N THR A 230 -5.02 24.18 -7.94
CA THR A 230 -4.95 25.43 -8.74
C THR A 230 -4.80 26.67 -7.87
N ALA A 231 -5.61 26.80 -6.82
CA ALA A 231 -5.60 27.96 -5.92
C ALA A 231 -4.25 28.18 -5.22
N ALA A 232 -3.49 27.11 -4.96
CA ALA A 232 -2.15 27.25 -4.37
C ALA A 232 -1.19 27.91 -5.37
N VAL A 233 -1.18 27.45 -6.62
CA VAL A 233 -0.31 28.00 -7.67
C VAL A 233 -0.70 29.44 -8.00
N GLU A 234 -2.00 29.74 -8.06
CA GLU A 234 -2.51 31.12 -8.24
C GLU A 234 -2.05 32.05 -7.12
N LYS A 235 -2.16 31.59 -5.87
CA LYS A 235 -1.75 32.38 -4.69
C LYS A 235 -0.27 32.79 -4.75
N TYR A 236 0.60 31.89 -5.19
CA TYR A 236 2.04 32.17 -5.27
C TYR A 236 2.46 32.75 -6.63
N ASN A 237 1.59 32.67 -7.64
CA ASN A 237 1.90 32.94 -9.04
C ASN A 237 3.20 32.26 -9.52
N ALA A 238 3.47 31.07 -8.97
CA ALA A 238 4.70 30.31 -9.13
C ALA A 238 4.50 28.90 -8.57
N ILE A 239 5.50 28.03 -8.73
CA ILE A 239 5.57 26.76 -7.99
C ILE A 239 5.49 27.07 -6.49
N PRO A 240 4.47 26.60 -5.75
CA PRO A 240 4.35 26.89 -4.32
C PRO A 240 5.59 26.44 -3.55
N PRO A 241 5.96 27.12 -2.45
CA PRO A 241 7.09 26.73 -1.59
C PRO A 241 6.75 25.50 -0.71
N TYR A 242 6.02 24.54 -1.28
CA TYR A 242 5.69 23.26 -0.66
C TYR A 242 6.71 22.24 -1.13
N LYS A 243 7.51 21.71 -0.20
CA LYS A 243 8.54 20.73 -0.52
C LYS A 243 7.98 19.51 -1.26
N GLU A 244 6.80 19.03 -0.84
CA GLU A 244 6.08 17.92 -1.50
C GLU A 244 5.84 18.21 -2.99
N THR A 245 5.36 19.42 -3.31
CA THR A 245 5.03 19.84 -4.68
C THR A 245 6.27 20.09 -5.54
N GLN A 246 7.31 20.73 -4.99
CA GLN A 246 8.56 20.93 -5.70
C GLN A 246 9.24 19.60 -6.03
N ASP A 247 9.24 18.66 -5.08
CA ASP A 247 9.78 17.31 -5.29
C ASP A 247 8.92 16.53 -6.30
N TYR A 248 7.59 16.69 -6.27
CA TYR A 248 6.67 16.09 -7.23
C TYR A 248 6.97 16.54 -8.66
N VAL A 249 7.04 17.84 -8.92
CA VAL A 249 7.33 18.41 -10.24
C VAL A 249 8.67 17.87 -10.76
N LYS A 250 9.72 17.89 -9.93
CA LYS A 250 11.04 17.35 -10.30
C LYS A 250 10.98 15.87 -10.66
N LYS A 251 10.25 15.05 -9.90
CA LYS A 251 10.10 13.60 -10.15
C LYS A 251 9.36 13.32 -11.44
N VAL A 252 8.25 14.01 -11.70
CA VAL A 252 7.46 13.82 -12.93
C VAL A 252 8.27 14.24 -14.15
N LEU A 253 8.89 15.42 -14.14
CA LEU A 253 9.70 15.90 -15.26
C LEU A 253 10.92 15.00 -15.52
N LYS A 254 11.55 14.48 -14.47
CA LYS A 254 12.62 13.50 -14.63
C LYS A 254 12.10 12.21 -15.28
N ALA A 255 11.00 11.65 -14.76
CA ALA A 255 10.40 10.44 -15.32
C ALA A 255 9.98 10.63 -16.78
N TYR A 256 9.43 11.80 -17.13
CA TYR A 256 8.99 12.14 -18.48
C TYR A 256 10.16 12.20 -19.47
N ARG A 257 11.30 12.78 -19.09
CA ARG A 257 12.52 12.81 -19.93
C ARG A 257 13.16 11.44 -20.15
N GLU A 258 12.91 10.48 -19.25
CA GLU A 258 13.48 9.14 -19.29
C GLU A 258 12.60 8.12 -20.06
N MET A 259 11.46 8.57 -20.62
CA MET A 259 10.52 7.74 -21.38
C MET A 259 10.68 7.86 -22.89
#